data_AF-A0A536FZY0-F1
#
_entry.id   AF-A0A536FZY0-F1
#
_cell.length_a   1.000
_cell.length_b   1.000
_cell.length_c   1.000
_cell.angle_alpha   90.00
_cell.angle_beta   90.00
_cell.angle_gamma   90.00
#
_symmetry.space_group_name_H-M   'P 1'
#
loop_
_entity.id
_entity.type
_entity.pdbx_description
1 polymer ?
#
loop_
_entity_poly.entity_id
_entity_poly.type
_entity_poly.pdbx_seq_one_letter_code
_entity_poly.pdbx_strand_id
1 'polypeptide(L)'
;MRLYLFLLVAGIVAIAGVLVGLWWAPFVVGLALGIVVRRGRIGVPIGAAIGLLAWLAPLAIAHESHGLGLTATSLAAIMGFDHQPAVPLALTLLLGTLLGLTGAWLGASSRGVVTSVRSGT
;
A
#
# COMPACT_ATOMS: atom_id res chain seq x y z
N MET A 1 21.06 7.45 -5.52
CA MET A 1 20.59 8.35 -4.45
C MET A 1 19.19 8.90 -4.71
N ARG A 2 18.88 9.52 -5.86
CA ARG A 2 17.55 10.10 -6.14
C ARG A 2 16.37 9.11 -6.04
N LEU A 3 16.55 7.88 -6.53
CA LEU A 3 15.53 6.83 -6.43
C LEU A 3 15.27 6.41 -4.98
N TYR A 4 16.30 6.19 -4.18
CA TYR A 4 16.15 5.81 -2.77
C TYR A 4 15.43 6.88 -1.95
N LEU A 5 15.78 8.15 -2.16
CA LEU A 5 15.07 9.28 -1.55
C LEU A 5 13.58 9.30 -1.97
N PHE A 6 13.30 9.07 -3.26
CA PHE A 6 11.92 8.99 -3.73
C PHE A 6 11.16 7.83 -3.08
N LEU A 7 11.75 6.64 -2.99
CA LEU A 7 11.14 5.48 -2.33
C LEU A 7 10.88 5.74 -0.85
N LEU A 8 11.83 6.37 -0.16
CA LEU A 8 11.70 6.75 1.23
C LEU A 8 10.53 7.72 1.44
N VAL A 9 10.48 8.80 0.65
CA VAL A 9 9.40 9.79 0.71
C VAL A 9 8.06 9.16 0.35
N ALA A 10 8.00 8.32 -0.68
CA ALA A 10 6.80 7.58 -1.06
C ALA A 10 6.27 6.71 0.10
N GLY A 11 7.17 5.97 0.76
CA GLY A 11 6.83 5.16 1.93
C GLY A 11 6.29 6.01 3.09
N ILE A 12 6.98 7.10 3.41
CA ILE A 12 6.56 8.03 4.48
C ILE A 12 5.18 8.61 4.17
N VAL A 13 4.93 9.07 2.94
CA VAL A 13 3.64 9.64 2.53
C VAL A 13 2.53 8.60 2.60
N ALA A 14 2.79 7.36 2.20
CA ALA A 14 1.80 6.28 2.30
C ALA A 14 1.43 5.98 3.76
N ILE A 15 2.44 5.82 4.62
CA ILE A 15 2.25 5.54 6.06
C ILE A 15 1.52 6.71 6.73
N ALA A 16 2.01 7.93 6.53
CA ALA A 16 1.41 9.14 7.10
C ALA A 16 -0.04 9.29 6.63
N GLY A 17 -0.32 9.08 5.34
CA GLY A 17 -1.68 9.11 4.81
C GLY A 17 -2.61 8.15 5.55
N VAL A 18 -2.22 6.89 5.70
CA VAL A 18 -3.03 5.89 6.43
C VAL A 18 -3.24 6.30 7.89
N LEU A 19 -2.21 6.83 8.56
CA LEU A 19 -2.30 7.29 9.97
C LEU A 19 -3.30 8.44 10.17
N VAL A 20 -3.48 9.32 9.18
CA VAL A 20 -4.50 10.39 9.23
C VAL A 20 -5.86 9.94 8.65
N GLY A 21 -6.03 8.65 8.37
CA GLY A 21 -7.29 8.07 7.88
C GLY A 21 -7.48 8.10 6.35
N LEU A 22 -6.45 8.48 5.58
CA LEU A 22 -6.46 8.43 4.12
C LEU A 22 -6.18 6.99 3.66
N TRP A 23 -7.19 6.14 3.75
CA TRP A 23 -7.12 4.72 3.37
C TRP A 23 -6.70 4.48 1.90
N TRP A 24 -6.92 5.46 1.02
CA TRP A 24 -6.52 5.43 -0.40
C TRP A 24 -5.07 5.87 -0.66
N ALA A 25 -4.33 6.35 0.33
CA ALA A 25 -2.97 6.85 0.15
C ALA A 25 -1.99 5.82 -0.47
N PRO A 26 -2.00 4.53 -0.07
CA PRO A 26 -1.16 3.50 -0.70
C PRO A 26 -1.36 3.37 -2.21
N PHE A 27 -2.60 3.56 -2.68
CA PHE A 27 -2.92 3.50 -4.10
C PHE A 27 -2.31 4.66 -4.88
N VAL A 28 -2.45 5.90 -4.39
CA VAL A 28 -1.89 7.08 -5.06
C VAL A 28 -0.35 7.05 -5.07
N VAL A 29 0.25 6.58 -3.98
CA VAL A 29 1.70 6.36 -3.92
C VAL A 29 2.14 5.27 -4.90
N GLY A 30 1.42 4.15 -4.94
CA GLY A 30 1.60 3.10 -5.93
C GLY A 30 1.54 3.66 -7.36
N LEU A 31 0.51 4.45 -7.68
CA LEU A 31 0.33 5.10 -8.98
C LEU A 31 1.53 5.95 -9.37
N ALA A 32 2.00 6.82 -8.47
CA ALA A 32 3.18 7.64 -8.69
C ALA A 32 4.43 6.79 -8.95
N LEU A 33 4.61 5.69 -8.19
CA LEU A 33 5.71 4.74 -8.41
C LEU A 33 5.62 4.07 -9.77
N GLY A 34 4.44 3.63 -10.19
CA GLY A 34 4.19 3.03 -11.51
C GLY A 34 4.59 3.98 -12.66
N ILE A 35 4.28 5.27 -12.52
CA ILE A 35 4.59 6.31 -13.50
C ILE A 35 6.09 6.63 -13.53
N VAL A 36 6.73 6.76 -12.35
CA VAL A 36 8.13 7.22 -12.24
C VAL A 36 9.13 6.08 -12.49
N VAL A 37 8.87 4.88 -11.97
CA VAL A 37 9.80 3.74 -12.06
C VAL A 37 9.65 3.05 -13.40
N ARG A 38 10.58 3.29 -14.34
CA ARG A 38 10.54 2.77 -15.73
C ARG A 38 10.35 1.26 -15.81
N ARG A 39 10.91 0.51 -14.88
CA ARG A 39 10.88 -0.95 -14.89
C ARG A 39 9.68 -1.45 -14.09
N GLY A 40 8.57 -1.73 -14.77
CA GLY A 40 7.33 -2.21 -14.14
C GLY A 40 7.52 -3.46 -13.27
N ARG A 41 8.42 -4.37 -13.67
CA ARG A 41 8.82 -5.55 -12.89
C ARG A 41 9.43 -5.24 -11.52
N ILE A 42 9.86 -4.00 -11.29
CA ILE A 42 10.43 -3.51 -10.03
C ILE A 42 9.47 -2.55 -9.34
N GLY A 43 8.87 -1.62 -10.09
CA GLY A 43 7.93 -0.63 -9.54
C GLY A 43 6.67 -1.24 -8.92
N VAL A 44 6.11 -2.28 -9.55
CA VAL A 44 4.90 -2.95 -9.07
C VAL A 44 5.12 -3.69 -7.74
N PRO A 45 6.14 -4.56 -7.58
CA PRO A 45 6.38 -5.19 -6.27
C PRO A 45 6.79 -4.19 -5.19
N ILE A 46 7.47 -3.10 -5.53
CA ILE A 46 7.75 -2.02 -4.57
C ILE A 46 6.46 -1.32 -4.12
N GLY A 47 5.53 -1.03 -5.04
CA GLY A 47 4.23 -0.48 -4.70
C GLY A 47 3.45 -1.38 -3.75
N ALA A 48 3.46 -2.69 -3.99
CA ALA A 48 2.86 -3.69 -3.11
C ALA A 48 3.51 -3.68 -1.70
N ALA A 49 4.84 -3.67 -1.64
CA ALA A 49 5.58 -3.62 -0.37
C ALA A 49 5.29 -2.34 0.43
N ILE A 50 5.21 -1.18 -0.23
CA ILE A 50 4.85 0.07 0.42
C ILE A 50 3.41 0.03 0.93
N GLY A 51 2.47 -0.52 0.16
CA GLY A 51 1.09 -0.67 0.60
C GLY A 51 0.93 -1.61 1.80
N LEU A 52 1.71 -2.70 1.84
CA LEU A 52 1.79 -3.58 3.00
C LEU A 52 2.33 -2.83 4.23
N LEU A 53 3.46 -2.13 4.08
CA LEU A 53 4.08 -1.39 5.18
C LEU A 53 3.20 -0.26 5.70
N ALA A 54 2.47 0.42 4.81
CA ALA A 54 1.56 1.50 5.17
C ALA A 54 0.41 1.05 6.09
N TRP A 55 -0.03 -0.20 5.97
CA TRP A 55 -1.04 -0.79 6.85
C TRP A 55 -0.42 -1.57 8.02
N LEU A 56 0.76 -2.13 7.86
CA LEU A 56 1.48 -2.80 8.94
C LEU A 56 1.89 -1.82 10.04
N ALA A 57 2.34 -0.61 9.68
CA ALA A 57 2.77 0.40 10.63
C ALA A 57 1.69 0.79 11.66
N PRO A 58 0.47 1.24 11.27
CA PRO A 58 -0.58 1.56 12.24
C PRO A 58 -1.02 0.34 13.05
N LEU A 59 -1.04 -0.86 12.46
CA LEU A 59 -1.34 -2.10 13.18
C LEU A 59 -0.28 -2.42 14.24
N ALA A 60 1.00 -2.22 13.94
CA ALA A 60 2.09 -2.39 14.89
C ALA A 60 2.04 -1.34 16.02
N ILE A 61 1.73 -0.08 15.69
CA ILE A 61 1.55 0.98 16.70
C ILE A 61 0.39 0.66 17.64
N ALA A 62 -0.74 0.21 17.08
CA ALA A 62 -1.91 -0.19 17.86
C ALA A 62 -1.64 -1.46 18.69
N HIS A 63 -0.80 -2.37 18.18
CA HIS A 63 -0.32 -3.52 18.93
C HIS A 63 0.51 -3.10 20.15
N GLU A 64 1.51 -2.23 19.99
CA GLU A 64 2.35 -1.75 21.08
C GLU A 64 1.52 -1.01 22.15
N SER A 65 0.49 -0.28 21.71
CA SER A 65 -0.34 0.54 22.60
C SER A 65 -1.40 -0.27 23.37
N HIS A 66 -1.92 -1.36 22.79
CA HIS A 66 -3.10 -2.06 23.32
C HIS A 66 -2.98 -3.58 23.41
N GLY A 67 -1.89 -4.19 22.93
CA GLY A 67 -1.71 -5.64 22.85
C GLY A 67 -2.41 -6.29 21.65
N LEU A 68 -1.72 -7.27 21.03
CA LEU A 68 -2.10 -7.91 19.75
C LEU A 68 -3.51 -8.52 19.79
N GLY A 69 -3.87 -9.10 20.94
CA GLY A 69 -5.18 -9.70 21.16
C GLY A 69 -6.31 -8.67 21.07
N LEU A 70 -6.21 -7.56 21.80
CA LEU A 70 -7.27 -6.55 21.84
C LEU A 70 -7.47 -5.85 20.50
N THR A 71 -6.40 -5.51 19.78
CA THR A 71 -6.51 -4.89 18.44
C THR A 71 -7.18 -5.84 17.46
N ALA A 72 -6.78 -7.11 17.47
CA ALA A 72 -7.30 -8.12 16.57
C ALA A 72 -8.76 -8.49 16.92
N THR A 73 -9.12 -8.54 18.22
CA THR A 73 -10.50 -8.75 18.68
C THR A 73 -11.40 -7.57 18.35
N SER A 74 -10.93 -6.32 18.48
CA SER A 74 -11.70 -5.15 18.06
C SER A 74 -11.93 -5.12 16.55
N LEU A 75 -10.90 -5.45 15.74
CA LEU A 75 -11.07 -5.58 14.29
C LEU A 75 -12.04 -6.72 13.92
N ALA A 76 -11.96 -7.85 14.63
CA ALA A 76 -12.91 -8.95 14.49
C ALA A 76 -14.34 -8.53 14.80
N ALA A 77 -14.57 -7.85 15.92
CA ALA A 77 -15.90 -7.36 16.29
C ALA A 77 -16.47 -6.39 15.24
N ILE A 78 -15.64 -5.48 14.72
CA ILE A 78 -16.06 -4.51 13.68
C ILE A 78 -16.40 -5.22 12.35
N MET A 79 -15.60 -6.22 11.95
CA MET A 79 -15.80 -6.95 10.70
C MET A 79 -16.76 -8.15 10.83
N GLY A 80 -17.28 -8.45 12.02
CA GLY A 80 -18.17 -9.59 12.29
C GLY A 80 -17.48 -10.95 12.39
N PHE A 81 -16.16 -10.99 12.66
CA PHE A 81 -15.34 -12.20 12.78
C PHE A 81 -15.00 -12.55 14.24
N ASP A 82 -16.00 -12.61 15.12
CA ASP A 82 -15.84 -12.75 16.58
C ASP A 82 -14.93 -13.91 17.04
N HIS A 83 -14.77 -14.96 16.23
CA HIS A 83 -14.02 -16.17 16.59
C HIS A 83 -12.65 -16.29 15.89
N GLN A 84 -12.33 -15.37 14.97
CA GLN A 84 -11.11 -15.45 14.15
C GLN A 84 -10.42 -14.08 13.99
N PRO A 85 -9.80 -13.55 15.06
CA PRO A 85 -9.20 -12.22 15.07
C PRO A 85 -8.01 -12.04 14.09
N ALA A 86 -7.39 -13.14 13.66
CA ALA A 86 -6.34 -13.11 12.65
C ALA A 86 -6.83 -12.79 11.22
N VAL A 87 -8.09 -13.09 10.90
CA VAL A 87 -8.66 -12.89 9.55
C VAL A 87 -8.77 -11.41 9.19
N PRO A 88 -9.36 -10.53 10.03
CA PRO A 88 -9.39 -9.09 9.80
C PRO A 88 -8.01 -8.46 9.60
N LEU A 89 -7.00 -8.91 10.36
CA LEU A 89 -5.62 -8.45 10.22
C LEU A 89 -5.05 -8.82 8.84
N ALA A 90 -5.19 -10.08 8.46
CA ALA A 90 -4.73 -10.57 7.16
C ALA A 90 -5.44 -9.82 6.01
N LEU A 91 -6.75 -9.60 6.11
CA LEU A 91 -7.52 -8.86 5.12
C LEU A 91 -7.08 -7.40 5.02
N THR A 92 -6.78 -6.75 6.15
CA THR A 92 -6.32 -5.35 6.17
C THR A 92 -4.96 -5.22 5.49
N LEU A 93 -4.03 -6.11 5.80
CA LEU A 93 -2.72 -6.16 5.15
C LEU A 93 -2.85 -6.48 3.65
N LEU A 94 -3.71 -7.44 3.30
CA LEU A 94 -3.97 -7.81 1.90
C LEU A 94 -4.55 -6.62 1.12
N LEU A 95 -5.52 -5.91 1.70
CA LEU A 95 -6.12 -4.72 1.10
C LEU A 95 -5.07 -3.64 0.84
N GLY A 96 -4.22 -3.35 1.83
CA GLY A 96 -3.11 -2.41 1.69
C GLY A 96 -2.15 -2.80 0.56
N THR A 97 -1.79 -4.08 0.52
CA THR A 97 -0.90 -4.64 -0.51
C THR A 97 -1.52 -4.53 -1.89
N LEU A 98 -2.80 -4.86 -2.03
CA LEU A 98 -3.56 -4.76 -3.28
C LEU A 98 -3.70 -3.32 -3.75
N LEU A 99 -3.97 -2.36 -2.86
CA LEU A 99 -4.03 -0.94 -3.19
C LEU A 99 -2.71 -0.45 -3.79
N GLY A 100 -1.59 -0.75 -3.12
CA GLY A 100 -0.26 -0.38 -3.60
C GLY A 100 0.11 -1.04 -4.94
N LEU A 101 -0.22 -2.34 -5.07
CA LEU A 101 0.02 -3.11 -6.29
C LEU A 101 -0.80 -2.60 -7.47
N THR A 102 -2.10 -2.39 -7.28
CA THR A 102 -3.02 -1.93 -8.32
C THR A 102 -2.69 -0.52 -8.77
N GLY A 103 -2.37 0.39 -7.85
CA GLY A 103 -1.88 1.72 -8.17
C GLY A 103 -0.62 1.66 -9.04
N ALA A 104 0.40 0.90 -8.61
CA ALA A 104 1.64 0.77 -9.35
C ALA A 104 1.48 0.11 -10.72
N TRP A 105 0.59 -0.87 -10.83
CA TRP A 105 0.25 -1.49 -12.11
C TRP A 105 -0.44 -0.48 -13.05
N LEU A 106 -1.44 0.26 -12.57
CA LEU A 106 -2.12 1.31 -13.34
C LEU A 106 -1.15 2.39 -13.83
N GLY A 107 -0.24 2.84 -12.96
CA GLY A 107 0.78 3.83 -13.30
C GLY A 107 1.76 3.34 -14.36
N ALA A 108 2.15 2.06 -14.28
CA ALA A 108 3.03 1.45 -15.27
C ALA A 108 2.33 1.26 -16.62
N SER A 109 1.08 0.81 -16.62
CA SER A 109 0.26 0.57 -17.83
C SER A 109 -0.06 1.88 -18.55
N SER A 110 -0.51 2.92 -17.82
CA SER A 110 -0.80 4.24 -18.40
C SER A 110 0.42 4.85 -19.08
N ARG A 111 1.59 4.76 -18.47
CA ARG A 111 2.85 5.17 -19.12
C ARG A 111 3.12 4.36 -20.39
N GLY A 112 2.89 3.04 -20.36
CA GLY A 112 3.05 2.16 -21.52
C GLY A 112 2.19 2.62 -22.71
N VAL A 113 0.91 2.93 -22.46
CA VAL A 113 -0.02 3.46 -23.46
C VAL A 113 0.45 4.82 -24.00
N VAL A 114 0.89 5.72 -23.13
CA VAL A 114 1.41 7.04 -23.57
C VAL A 114 2.65 6.88 -24.45
N THR A 115 3.52 5.92 -24.14
CA THR A 115 4.70 5.64 -24.98
C THR A 115 4.35 4.99 -26.31
N SER A 116 3.35 4.09 -26.36
CA SER A 116 2.93 3.45 -27.61
C SER A 116 2.24 4.44 -28.56
N VAL A 117 1.35 5.29 -28.02
CA VAL A 117 0.71 6.36 -28.80
C VAL A 117 1.74 7.32 -29.38
N ARG A 118 2.79 7.65 -28.62
CA ARG A 118 3.88 8.52 -29.11
C ARG A 118 4.78 7.84 -30.15
N SER A 119 4.89 6.51 -30.14
CA SER A 119 5.71 5.78 -31.11
C SER A 119 4.99 5.48 -32.43
N GLY A 120 3.72 5.86 -32.59
CA GLY A 120 2.99 5.69 -33.85
C GLY A 120 2.70 4.23 -34.23
N THR A 121 2.68 3.34 -33.23
CA THR A 121 2.24 1.94 -33.32
C THR A 121 0.89 1.80 -32.64
#